data_AF-A0A258ZIX2-F1
#
_entry.id   AF-A0A258ZIX2-F1
#
_cell.length_a   1.000
_cell.length_b   1.000
_cell.length_c   1.000
_cell.angle_alpha   90.00
_cell.angle_beta   90.00
_cell.angle_gamma   90.00
#
_symmetry.space_group_name_H-M   'P 1'
#
loop_
_entity.id
_entity.type
_entity.pdbx_description
1 polymer ?
#
loop_
_entity_poly.entity_id
_entity_poly.type
_entity_poly.pdbx_seq_one_letter_code
_entity_poly.pdbx_strand_id
1 'polypeptide(L)'
;MKKSISLLAVAHASSLFLAITYMLCIAFDLLFPQHAMFEAWRKLLPGFEWLSWKGFLIGLVESYGYGWYFALIWVPLYNVFAHRQESK
;
A
#
# COMPACT_ATOMS: atom_id res chain seq x y z
N MET A 1 -8.82 -7.34 28.33
CA MET A 1 -8.58 -8.00 27.02
C MET A 1 -7.45 -7.25 26.35
N LYS A 2 -6.34 -7.90 25.98
CA LYS A 2 -5.26 -7.21 25.25
C LYS A 2 -5.78 -6.78 23.87
N LYS A 3 -6.07 -5.50 23.66
CA LYS A 3 -6.50 -4.95 22.37
C LYS A 3 -5.31 -4.73 21.42
N SER A 4 -4.48 -5.74 21.21
CA SER A 4 -3.44 -5.66 20.19
C SER A 4 -3.99 -6.09 18.84
N ILE A 5 -3.79 -5.28 17.81
CA ILE A 5 -4.09 -5.68 16.43
C ILE A 5 -2.97 -6.56 15.87
N SER A 6 -3.33 -7.49 14.99
CA SER A 6 -2.38 -8.42 14.37
C SER A 6 -1.59 -7.74 13.26
N LEU A 7 -0.25 -7.75 13.38
CA LEU A 7 0.65 -7.20 12.37
C LEU A 7 0.46 -7.88 11.01
N LEU A 8 0.40 -9.22 10.98
CA LEU A 8 0.28 -9.97 9.72
C LEU A 8 -1.04 -9.70 9.01
N ALA A 9 -2.14 -9.60 9.78
CA ALA A 9 -3.44 -9.30 9.21
C ALA A 9 -3.45 -7.90 8.58
N VAL A 10 -2.94 -6.90 9.31
CA VAL A 10 -2.86 -5.52 8.80
C VAL A 10 -1.93 -5.43 7.61
N ALA A 11 -0.76 -6.09 7.65
CA ALA A 11 0.21 -6.09 6.57
C ALA A 11 -0.35 -6.66 5.26
N HIS A 12 -0.96 -7.85 5.30
CA HIS A 12 -1.53 -8.43 4.09
C HIS A 12 -2.75 -7.64 3.59
N ALA A 13 -3.61 -7.17 4.50
CA ALA A 13 -4.79 -6.39 4.11
C ALA A 13 -4.40 -5.05 3.46
N SER A 14 -3.49 -4.29 4.06
CA SER A 14 -3.01 -3.01 3.50
C SER A 14 -2.27 -3.21 2.17
N SER A 15 -1.45 -4.26 2.07
CA SER A 15 -0.69 -4.58 0.86
C SER A 15 -1.59 -4.98 -0.30
N LEU A 16 -2.59 -5.84 -0.05
CA LEU A 16 -3.58 -6.22 -1.06
C LEU A 16 -4.46 -5.05 -1.46
N PHE A 17 -4.89 -4.22 -0.49
CA PHE A 17 -5.64 -3.01 -0.78
C PHE A 17 -4.86 -2.10 -1.74
N LEU A 18 -3.59 -1.78 -1.43
CA LEU A 18 -2.76 -0.94 -2.30
C LEU A 18 -2.50 -1.57 -3.66
N ALA A 19 -2.24 -2.88 -3.73
CA ALA A 19 -2.05 -3.59 -4.99
C ALA A 19 -3.31 -3.54 -5.87
N ILE A 20 -4.50 -3.71 -5.28
CA ILE A 20 -5.78 -3.60 -5.98
C ILE A 20 -6.03 -2.16 -6.44
N THR A 21 -5.81 -1.17 -5.58
CA THR A 21 -5.93 0.25 -5.94
C THR A 21 -4.99 0.60 -7.10
N TYR A 22 -3.74 0.14 -7.05
CA TYR A 22 -2.79 0.31 -8.14
C TYR A 22 -3.34 -0.26 -9.46
N MET A 23 -3.80 -1.52 -9.48
CA MET A 23 -4.38 -2.14 -10.68
C MET A 23 -5.59 -1.36 -11.22
N LEU A 24 -6.48 -0.91 -10.33
CA LEU A 24 -7.64 -0.10 -10.70
C LEU A 24 -7.23 1.25 -11.29
N CYS A 25 -6.21 1.91 -10.73
CA CYS A 25 -5.67 3.15 -11.27
C CYS A 25 -5.05 2.96 -12.66
N ILE A 26 -4.26 1.91 -12.86
CA ILE A 26 -3.70 1.60 -14.18
C ILE A 26 -4.82 1.37 -15.20
N ALA A 27 -5.86 0.61 -14.84
CA ALA A 27 -7.01 0.38 -15.71
C ALA A 27 -7.76 1.69 -16.02
N PHE A 28 -7.93 2.56 -15.02
CA PHE A 28 -8.55 3.88 -15.21
C PHE A 28 -7.75 4.76 -16.18
N ASP A 29 -6.43 4.83 -16.03
CA ASP A 29 -5.55 5.63 -16.89
C ASP A 29 -5.58 5.16 -18.35
N LEU A 30 -5.76 3.86 -18.57
CA LEU A 30 -5.94 3.29 -19.91
C LEU A 30 -7.30 3.66 -20.53
N LEU A 31 -8.37 3.69 -19.73
CA LEU A 31 -9.71 4.02 -20.19
C LEU A 31 -9.91 5.53 -20.38
N PHE A 32 -9.25 6.36 -19.56
CA PHE A 32 -9.40 7.81 -19.54
C PHE A 32 -8.04 8.53 -19.60
N PRO A 33 -7.30 8.48 -20.74
CA PRO A 33 -5.93 8.99 -20.83
C PRO A 33 -5.77 10.49 -20.52
N GLN A 34 -6.83 11.29 -20.73
CA GLN A 34 -6.81 12.72 -20.43
C GLN A 34 -6.80 13.04 -18.93
N HIS A 35 -7.10 12.06 -18.09
CA HIS A 35 -7.12 12.16 -16.63
C HIS A 35 -6.09 11.22 -15.99
N ALA A 36 -5.10 10.78 -16.76
CA ALA A 36 -4.15 9.77 -16.32
C ALA A 36 -3.34 10.25 -15.10
N MET A 37 -3.17 9.35 -14.13
CA MET A 37 -2.54 9.60 -12.84
C MET A 37 -1.24 8.79 -12.63
N PHE A 38 -0.77 8.06 -13.64
CA PHE A 38 0.46 7.26 -13.60
C PHE A 38 1.71 8.05 -13.20
N GLU A 39 1.75 9.37 -13.41
CA GLU A 39 2.86 10.22 -12.98
C GLU A 39 3.01 10.26 -11.45
N ALA A 40 1.93 10.08 -10.69
CA ALA A 40 2.01 9.91 -9.24
C ALA A 40 2.71 8.60 -8.87
N TRP A 41 2.34 7.52 -9.56
CA TRP A 41 2.98 6.21 -9.40
C TRP A 41 4.45 6.26 -9.77
N ARG A 42 4.82 6.92 -10.87
CA ARG A 42 6.23 7.05 -11.30
C ARG A 42 7.12 7.77 -10.29
N LYS A 43 6.56 8.67 -9.49
CA LYS A 43 7.28 9.37 -8.40
C LYS A 43 7.42 8.51 -7.14
N LEU A 44 6.44 7.65 -6.87
CA LEU A 44 6.39 6.82 -5.66
C LEU A 44 7.07 5.46 -5.86
N LEU A 45 7.04 4.92 -7.06
CA LEU A 45 7.45 3.57 -7.41
C LEU A 45 8.70 3.68 -8.29
N PRO A 46 9.92 3.63 -7.73
CA PRO A 46 11.15 3.93 -8.47
C PRO A 46 11.41 2.94 -9.62
N GLY A 47 10.91 1.70 -9.51
CA GLY A 47 11.00 0.72 -10.59
C GLY A 47 9.83 0.72 -11.57
N PHE A 48 8.83 1.59 -11.38
CA PHE A 48 7.66 1.68 -12.25
C PHE A 48 7.98 2.40 -13.56
N GLU A 49 7.60 1.75 -14.65
CA GLU A 49 7.68 2.26 -16.01
C GLU A 49 6.29 2.15 -16.67
N TRP A 50 5.78 3.27 -17.18
CA TRP A 50 4.46 3.33 -17.79
C TRP A 50 4.38 2.47 -19.05
N LEU A 51 3.28 1.74 -19.23
CA LEU A 51 3.00 0.85 -20.38
C LEU A 51 4.03 -0.28 -20.62
N SER A 52 4.86 -0.60 -19.63
CA SER A 52 5.80 -1.71 -19.65
C SER A 52 5.27 -2.88 -18.82
N TRP A 53 5.28 -4.11 -19.34
CA TRP A 53 4.87 -5.30 -18.55
C TRP A 53 5.77 -5.46 -17.31
N LYS A 54 7.07 -5.25 -17.48
CA LYS A 54 8.03 -5.27 -16.37
C LYS A 54 7.72 -4.17 -15.37
N GLY A 55 7.50 -2.95 -15.84
CA GLY A 55 7.12 -1.80 -15.00
C GLY A 55 5.83 -2.06 -14.22
N PHE A 56 4.83 -2.68 -14.86
CA PHE A 56 3.57 -3.04 -14.21
C PHE A 56 3.77 -4.01 -13.04
N LEU A 57 4.52 -5.09 -13.26
CA LEU A 57 4.80 -6.11 -12.23
C LEU A 57 5.64 -5.55 -11.09
N ILE A 58 6.64 -4.73 -11.41
CA ILE A 58 7.46 -4.07 -10.38
C ILE A 58 6.59 -3.14 -9.55
N GLY A 59 5.74 -2.31 -10.20
CA GLY A 59 4.82 -1.43 -9.49
C GLY A 59 3.88 -2.20 -8.57
N LEU A 60 3.38 -3.37 -8.99
CA LEU A 60 2.54 -4.23 -8.15
C LEU A 60 3.29 -4.71 -6.89
N VAL A 61 4.54 -5.15 -7.05
CA VAL A 61 5.40 -5.59 -5.93
C VAL A 61 5.75 -4.42 -5.01
N GLU A 62 6.08 -3.25 -5.55
CA GLU A 62 6.39 -2.04 -4.78
C GLU A 62 5.16 -1.53 -4.02
N SER A 63 3.97 -1.49 -4.65
CA SER A 63 2.71 -1.16 -3.97
C SER A 63 2.37 -2.13 -2.84
N TYR A 64 2.59 -3.42 -3.05
CA TYR A 64 2.44 -4.43 -1.99
C TYR A 64 3.46 -4.17 -0.86
N GLY A 65 4.72 -3.88 -1.21
CA GLY A 65 5.77 -3.53 -0.26
C GLY A 65 5.42 -2.30 0.59
N TYR A 66 4.77 -1.29 0.01
CA TYR A 66 4.30 -0.12 0.75
C TYR A 66 3.23 -0.45 1.81
N GLY A 67 2.39 -1.47 1.58
CA GLY A 67 1.44 -1.94 2.58
C GLY A 67 2.13 -2.57 3.79
N TRP A 68 3.18 -3.35 3.55
CA TRP A 68 4.06 -3.88 4.58
C TRP A 68 4.82 -2.77 5.33
N TYR A 69 5.38 -1.80 4.60
CA TYR A 69 6.03 -0.63 5.19
C TYR A 69 5.09 0.09 6.16
N PHE A 70 3.85 0.36 5.73
CA PHE A 70 2.82 0.95 6.59
C PHE A 70 2.57 0.09 7.84
N ALA A 71 2.35 -1.21 7.68
CA ALA A 71 2.01 -2.09 8.80
C ALA A 71 3.15 -2.23 9.81
N LEU A 72 4.39 -2.38 9.34
CA LEU A 72 5.58 -2.51 10.18
C LEU A 72 5.82 -1.28 11.06
N ILE A 73 5.43 -0.09 10.61
CA ILE A 73 5.56 1.15 11.38
C ILE A 73 4.31 1.38 12.23
N TRP A 74 3.13 1.33 11.61
CA TRP A 74 1.90 1.78 12.23
C TRP A 74 1.37 0.82 13.30
N VAL A 75 1.46 -0.50 13.09
CA VAL A 75 0.92 -1.49 14.05
C VAL A 75 1.64 -1.45 15.40
N PRO A 76 3.00 -1.44 15.47
CA PRO A 76 3.69 -1.30 16.75
C PRO A 76 3.32 0.01 17.46
N LEU A 77 3.26 1.13 16.73
CA LEU A 77 2.87 2.42 17.30
C LEU A 77 1.45 2.35 17.88
N TYR A 78 0.48 1.85 17.10
CA TYR A 78 -0.90 1.68 17.54
C TYR A 78 -0.97 0.85 18.83
N ASN A 79 -0.31 -0.31 18.86
CA ASN A 79 -0.33 -1.20 20.01
C ASN A 79 0.31 -0.56 21.26
N VAL A 80 1.38 0.23 21.10
CA VAL A 80 2.01 0.98 22.21
C VAL A 80 1.05 2.02 22.79
N PHE A 81 0.41 2.84 21.94
CA PHE A 81 -0.51 3.88 22.41
C PHE A 81 -1.80 3.29 22.98
N ALA A 82 -2.34 2.23 22.36
CA ALA A 82 -3.53 1.54 22.84
C ALA A 82 -3.30 0.96 24.25
N HIS A 83 -2.16 0.32 24.49
CA HIS A 83 -1.87 -0.27 25.80
C HIS A 83 -1.71 0.78 26.91
N ARG A 84 -1.17 1.96 26.59
CA ARG A 84 -1.09 3.09 27.54
C ARG A 84 -2.44 3.65 27.93
N GLN A 85 -3.45 3.60 27.05
CA GLN A 85 -4.81 4.04 27.37
C GLN A 85 -5.52 3.06 28.30
N GLU A 86 -5.22 1.76 28.20
CA GLU A 86 -5.80 0.73 29.09
C GLU A 86 -5.19 0.74 30.51
N SER A 87 -4.04 1.38 30.69
CA SER A 87 -3.36 1.49 32.00
C SER A 87 -3.77 2.74 32.80
N LYS A 88 -4.64 3.59 32.24
CA LYS A 88 -5.28 4.71 32.93
C LYS A 88 -6.69 4.30 33.36
#